data_AF-A0A956J2F1-F1
#
_entry.id   AF-A0A956J2F1-F1
#
_cell.length_a   1.000
_cell.length_b   1.000
_cell.length_c   1.000
_cell.angle_alpha   90.00
_cell.angle_beta   90.00
_cell.angle_gamma   90.00
#
_symmetry.space_group_name_H-M   'P 1'
#
loop_
_entity.id
_entity.type
_entity.pdbx_description
1 polymer ?
#
loop_
_entity_poly.entity_id
_entity_poly.type
_entity_poly.pdbx_seq_one_letter_code
_entity_poly.pdbx_strand_id
1 'polypeptide(L)'
;MCVPVLTRAQEPYREREARALFEAGQEAYMQADFEGALQSFQRAYELSQRRELLFNCAQAADRMREDHVALEYYRRFLNGAPESEPRRVAESRVEFLTRLEEEANDTSSEARTT
;
A
#
# COMPACT_ATOMS: atom_id res chain seq x y z
N MET A 1 2.14 23.07 -34.76
CA MET A 1 2.27 22.16 -33.61
C MET A 1 2.67 22.98 -32.40
N CYS A 2 1.89 22.99 -31.33
CA CYS A 2 2.28 23.59 -30.07
C CYS A 2 1.65 22.75 -28.96
N VAL A 3 2.43 21.83 -28.38
CA VAL A 3 1.99 21.07 -27.21
C VAL A 3 2.51 21.86 -26.01
N PRO A 4 1.64 22.45 -25.17
CA PRO A 4 2.11 23.22 -24.04
C PRO A 4 2.61 22.23 -22.96
N VAL A 5 3.92 22.14 -22.79
CA VAL A 5 4.52 21.54 -21.58
C VAL A 5 4.35 22.57 -20.46
N LEU A 6 3.24 22.48 -19.74
CA LEU A 6 3.05 23.15 -18.45
C LEU A 6 3.66 22.33 -17.28
N THR A 7 4.40 21.26 -17.58
CA THR A 7 4.62 20.18 -16.60
C THR A 7 5.74 20.44 -15.59
N ARG A 8 6.61 21.47 -15.72
CA ARG A 8 7.77 21.61 -14.82
C ARG A 8 7.56 22.45 -13.56
N ALA A 9 6.54 23.31 -13.50
CA ALA A 9 6.30 24.16 -12.34
C ALA A 9 5.45 23.49 -11.24
N GLN A 10 4.67 22.45 -11.57
CA GLN A 10 3.82 21.73 -10.62
C GLN A 10 4.55 20.60 -9.86
N GLU A 11 5.66 20.08 -10.40
CA GLU A 11 6.50 19.03 -9.80
C GLU A 11 6.88 19.32 -8.33
N PRO A 12 7.47 20.49 -7.98
CA PRO A 12 7.82 20.78 -6.59
C PRO A 12 6.62 21.02 -5.69
N TYR A 13 5.42 21.26 -6.24
CA TYR A 13 4.19 21.39 -5.47
C TYR A 13 3.61 20.00 -5.15
N ARG A 14 3.51 19.12 -6.16
CA ARG A 14 3.03 17.74 -5.99
C ARG A 14 3.91 16.92 -5.06
N GLU A 15 5.23 17.10 -5.13
CA GLU A 15 6.15 16.40 -4.23
C GLU A 15 6.01 16.88 -2.77
N ARG A 16 5.80 18.20 -2.57
CA ARG A 16 5.53 18.75 -1.23
C ARG A 16 4.18 18.27 -0.69
N GLU A 17 3.15 18.23 -1.52
CA GLU A 17 1.83 17.74 -1.17
C GLU A 17 1.85 16.23 -0.85
N ALA A 18 2.54 15.43 -1.66
CA ALA A 18 2.73 14.00 -1.39
C ALA A 18 3.45 13.75 -0.06
N ARG A 19 4.45 14.57 0.26
CA ARG A 19 5.15 14.49 1.54
C ARG A 19 4.24 14.85 2.71
N ALA A 20 3.46 15.93 2.60
CA ALA A 20 2.50 16.31 3.64
C ALA A 20 1.46 15.21 3.88
N LEU A 21 0.95 14.58 2.81
CA LEU A 21 0.04 13.44 2.90
C LEU A 21 0.70 12.21 3.54
N PHE A 22 1.97 11.95 3.23
CA PHE A 22 2.72 10.87 3.87
C PHE A 22 2.92 11.11 5.37
N GLU A 23 3.26 12.34 5.76
CA GLU A 23 3.38 12.73 7.17
C GLU A 23 2.03 12.58 7.90
N ALA A 24 0.93 13.07 7.31
CA ALA A 24 -0.41 12.89 7.84
C ALA A 24 -0.82 11.41 7.97
N GLY A 25 -0.47 10.58 6.97
CA GLY A 25 -0.73 9.15 7.02
C GLY A 25 0.06 8.44 8.12
N GLN A 26 1.30 8.83 8.38
CA GLN A 26 2.09 8.31 9.51
C GLN A 26 1.48 8.71 10.85
N GLU A 27 1.03 9.95 10.99
CA GLU A 27 0.34 10.41 12.20
C GLU A 27 -0.94 9.61 12.44
N ALA A 28 -1.79 9.46 11.42
CA ALA A 28 -3.00 8.63 11.50
C ALA A 28 -2.67 7.18 11.88
N TYR A 29 -1.63 6.59 11.29
CA TYR A 29 -1.17 5.24 11.60
C TYR A 29 -0.74 5.10 13.06
N MET A 30 -0.02 6.09 13.60
CA MET A 30 0.37 6.12 15.02
C MET A 30 -0.83 6.28 15.96
N GLN A 31 -1.89 6.96 15.53
CA GLN A 31 -3.15 7.07 16.27
C GLN A 31 -4.05 5.82 16.14
N ALA A 32 -3.57 4.76 15.49
CA ALA A 32 -4.35 3.58 15.11
C ALA A 32 -5.56 3.86 14.19
N ASP A 33 -5.59 5.03 13.56
CA ASP A 33 -6.50 5.35 12.47
C ASP A 33 -5.91 4.81 11.16
N PHE A 34 -6.00 3.49 11.00
CA PHE A 34 -5.43 2.81 9.85
C PHE A 34 -6.17 3.11 8.55
N GLU A 35 -7.46 3.43 8.62
CA GLU A 35 -8.27 3.81 7.46
C GLU A 35 -7.83 5.19 6.94
N GLY A 36 -7.72 6.19 7.83
CA GLY A 36 -7.21 7.51 7.49
C GLY A 36 -5.76 7.46 7.00
N ALA A 37 -4.93 6.60 7.59
CA ALA A 37 -3.56 6.35 7.15
C ALA A 37 -3.53 5.79 5.72
N LEU A 38 -4.33 4.76 5.44
CA LEU A 38 -4.40 4.13 4.13
C LEU A 38 -4.81 5.14 3.04
N GLN A 39 -5.86 5.93 3.28
CA GLN A 39 -6.30 6.95 2.33
C GLN A 39 -5.21 8.00 2.07
N SER A 40 -4.52 8.44 3.12
CA SER A 40 -3.45 9.44 3.02
C SER A 40 -2.26 8.89 2.22
N PHE A 41 -1.86 7.63 2.48
CA PHE A 41 -0.78 6.96 1.74
C PHE A 41 -1.14 6.70 0.28
N GLN A 42 -2.38 6.31 -0.01
CA GLN A 42 -2.86 6.14 -1.39
C GLN A 42 -2.78 7.46 -2.16
N ARG A 43 -3.24 8.56 -1.57
CA ARG A 43 -3.18 9.88 -2.23
C ARG A 43 -1.76 10.39 -2.40
N ALA A 44 -0.89 10.14 -1.41
CA ALA A 44 0.55 10.40 -1.56
C ALA A 44 1.16 9.57 -2.71
N TYR A 45 0.70 8.33 -2.92
CA TYR A 45 1.15 7.47 -4.00
C TYR A 45 0.66 7.97 -5.36
N GLU A 46 -0.57 8.45 -5.47
CA GLU A 46 -1.09 9.04 -6.71
C GLU A 46 -0.27 10.25 -7.16
N LEU A 47 0.20 11.06 -6.21
CA LEU A 47 0.97 12.28 -6.50
C LEU A 47 2.45 12.02 -6.76
N SER A 48 3.08 11.10 -6.02
CA SER A 48 4.52 10.86 -6.09
C SER A 48 4.92 9.61 -6.86
N GLN A 49 3.99 8.66 -7.03
CA GLN A 49 4.19 7.32 -7.58
C GLN A 49 5.33 6.54 -6.92
N ARG A 50 5.69 6.91 -5.69
CA ARG A 50 6.78 6.29 -4.94
C ARG A 50 6.35 4.93 -4.41
N ARG A 51 7.11 3.91 -4.78
CA ARG A 51 6.83 2.52 -4.40
C ARG A 51 6.84 2.30 -2.88
N GLU A 52 7.67 3.04 -2.13
CA GLU A 52 7.69 2.99 -0.66
C GLU A 52 6.30 3.24 -0.03
N LEU A 53 5.44 4.03 -0.67
CA LEU A 53 4.09 4.28 -0.19
C LEU A 53 3.18 3.06 -0.33
N LEU A 54 3.41 2.20 -1.32
CA LEU A 54 2.67 0.94 -1.46
C LEU A 54 2.93 0.02 -0.28
N PHE A 55 4.15 -0.01 0.25
CA PHE A 55 4.47 -0.77 1.46
C PHE A 55 3.71 -0.23 2.67
N ASN A 56 3.60 1.09 2.81
CA ASN A 56 2.85 1.71 3.89
C ASN A 56 1.34 1.48 3.77
N CYS A 57 0.78 1.52 2.55
CA CYS A 57 -0.60 1.12 2.29
C CYS A 57 -0.83 -0.34 2.71
N ALA A 58 0.10 -1.23 2.35
CA ALA A 58 0.02 -2.64 2.72
C ALA A 58 0.03 -2.84 4.25
N GLN A 59 0.93 -2.15 4.96
CA GLN A 59 0.98 -2.21 6.42
C GLN A 59 -0.31 -1.66 7.05
N ALA A 60 -0.87 -0.56 6.56
CA ALA A 60 -2.14 -0.02 7.07
C ALA A 60 -3.29 -1.02 6.88
N ALA A 61 -3.44 -1.60 5.68
CA ALA A 61 -4.44 -2.63 5.39
C ALA A 61 -4.25 -3.89 6.28
N ASP A 62 -3.00 -4.30 6.51
CA ASP A 62 -2.66 -5.44 7.36
C ASP A 62 -3.14 -5.23 8.81
N ARG A 63 -2.99 -4.01 9.34
CA ARG A 63 -3.50 -3.64 10.66
C ARG A 63 -5.02 -3.64 10.75
N MET A 64 -5.70 -3.40 9.63
CA MET A 64 -7.16 -3.46 9.52
C MET A 64 -7.69 -4.89 9.37
N ARG A 65 -6.82 -5.90 9.28
CA ARG A 65 -7.19 -7.30 8.94
C ARG A 65 -7.83 -7.42 7.55
N GLU A 66 -7.55 -6.46 6.68
CA GLU A 66 -7.91 -6.49 5.27
C GLU A 66 -6.82 -7.24 4.49
N ASP A 67 -6.70 -8.54 4.81
CA ASP A 67 -5.58 -9.39 4.37
C ASP A 67 -5.42 -9.40 2.84
N HIS A 68 -6.55 -9.44 2.12
CA HIS A 68 -6.60 -9.38 0.65
C HIS A 68 -6.04 -8.07 0.08
N VAL A 69 -6.42 -6.93 0.67
CA VAL A 69 -5.94 -5.60 0.25
C VAL A 69 -4.46 -5.46 0.55
N ALA A 70 -4.03 -5.89 1.75
CA ALA A 70 -2.63 -5.85 2.15
C ALA A 70 -1.75 -6.66 1.17
N LEU A 71 -2.20 -7.86 0.82
CA LEU A 71 -1.52 -8.76 -0.11
C LEU A 71 -1.38 -8.13 -1.49
N GLU A 72 -2.44 -7.51 -2.02
CA GLU A 72 -2.38 -6.80 -3.30
C GLU A 72 -1.33 -5.69 -3.29
N TYR A 73 -1.31 -4.85 -2.25
CA TYR A 73 -0.32 -3.78 -2.13
C TYR A 73 1.11 -4.30 -1.98
N TYR A 74 1.33 -5.35 -1.18
CA TYR A 74 2.65 -5.96 -1.08
C TYR A 74 3.11 -6.55 -2.42
N ARG A 75 2.24 -7.24 -3.18
CA ARG A 75 2.58 -7.74 -4.52
C ARG A 75 2.95 -6.61 -5.47
N ARG A 76 2.19 -5.50 -5.47
CA ARG A 76 2.50 -4.30 -6.26
C ARG A 76 3.83 -3.67 -5.84
N PHE A 77 4.13 -3.66 -4.55
CA PHE A 77 5.42 -3.21 -4.02
C PHE A 77 6.58 -4.10 -4.51
N LEU A 78 6.44 -5.43 -4.47
CA LEU A 78 7.48 -6.36 -4.90
C LEU A 78 7.76 -6.33 -6.42
N ASN A 79 6.78 -5.87 -7.21
CA ASN A 79 6.91 -5.75 -8.65
C ASN A 79 7.93 -4.65 -9.03
N GLY A 80 9.17 -5.07 -9.27
CA GLY A 80 10.29 -4.19 -9.65
C GLY A 80 10.96 -3.46 -8.48
N ALA A 81 10.69 -3.83 -7.22
CA ALA A 81 11.48 -3.35 -6.09
C ALA A 81 12.90 -3.95 -6.11
N PRO A 82 13.96 -3.16 -5.89
CA PRO A 82 15.29 -3.71 -5.66
C PRO A 82 15.33 -4.50 -4.34
N GLU A 83 16.32 -5.40 -4.23
CA GLU A 83 16.59 -6.13 -2.99
C GLU A 83 16.88 -5.15 -1.85
N SER A 84 16.02 -5.15 -0.84
CA SER A 84 16.04 -4.22 0.29
C SER A 84 15.35 -4.85 1.49
N GLU A 85 15.56 -4.30 2.69
CA GLU A 85 14.92 -4.80 3.91
C GLU A 85 13.38 -4.77 3.83
N PRO A 86 12.73 -3.69 3.34
CA PRO A 86 11.27 -3.68 3.16
C PRO A 86 10.78 -4.73 2.15
N ARG A 87 11.60 -5.08 1.15
CA ARG A 87 11.29 -6.15 0.19
C ARG A 87 11.20 -7.50 0.89
N ARG A 88 12.17 -7.83 1.75
CA ARG A 88 12.15 -9.10 2.51
C ARG A 88 10.96 -9.18 3.45
N VAL A 89 10.63 -8.07 4.12
CA VAL A 89 9.45 -7.99 4.99
C VAL A 89 8.17 -8.20 4.18
N ALA A 90 8.04 -7.55 3.03
CA ALA A 90 6.89 -7.72 2.14
C ALA A 90 6.79 -9.15 1.58
N GLU A 91 7.91 -9.78 1.19
CA GLU A 91 7.93 -11.18 0.72
C GLU A 91 7.45 -12.13 1.80
N SER A 92 7.99 -12.02 3.02
CA SER A 92 7.57 -12.85 4.15
C SER A 92 6.08 -12.63 4.49
N ARG A 93 5.60 -11.38 4.41
CA ARG A 93 4.20 -11.08 4.69
C ARG A 93 3.26 -11.61 3.61
N VAL A 94 3.63 -11.53 2.34
CA VAL A 94 2.85 -12.11 1.23
C VAL A 94 2.73 -13.62 1.38
N GLU A 95 3.81 -14.32 1.72
CA GLU A 95 3.77 -15.77 1.94
C GLU A 95 2.80 -16.12 3.08
N PHE A 96 2.90 -15.40 4.20
CA PHE A 96 2.03 -15.61 5.35
C PHE A 96 0.55 -15.34 5.03
N LEU A 97 0.24 -14.20 4.43
CA LEU A 97 -1.13 -13.82 4.09
C LEU A 97 -1.74 -14.74 3.03
N THR A 98 -0.95 -15.18 2.03
CA THR A 98 -1.44 -16.12 1.00
C THR A 98 -1.88 -17.43 1.64
N ARG A 99 -1.10 -17.98 2.57
CA ARG A 99 -1.46 -19.20 3.29
C ARG A 99 -2.75 -19.04 4.10
N LEU A 100 -2.92 -17.89 4.77
CA LEU A 100 -4.14 -17.60 5.53
C LEU A 100 -5.38 -17.50 4.63
N GLU A 101 -5.26 -16.88 3.45
CA GLU A 101 -6.36 -16.81 2.48
C GLU A 101 -6.76 -18.20 1.96
N GLU A 102 -5.78 -19.05 1.66
CA GLU A 102 -6.01 -20.43 1.24
C GLU A 102 -6.77 -21.22 2.32
N GLU A 103 -6.31 -21.16 3.58
CA GLU A 103 -6.95 -21.81 4.73
C GLU A 103 -8.39 -21.30 4.98
N ALA A 104 -8.61 -19.99 4.86
CA ALA A 104 -9.93 -19.38 5.01
C ALA A 104 -10.91 -19.80 3.90
N ASN A 105 -10.41 -19.92 2.67
CA ASN A 105 -11.20 -20.34 1.52
C ASN A 105 -11.57 -21.83 1.59
N ASP A 106 -10.64 -22.68 2.01
CA ASP A 106 -10.87 -24.12 2.19
C ASP A 106 -11.95 -24.37 3.27
N THR A 107 -11.86 -23.68 4.40
CA THR A 107 -12.84 -23.79 5.50
C THR A 107 -14.24 -23.34 5.07
N SER A 108 -14.34 -22.30 4.22
CA SER A 108 -15.63 -21.79 3.71
C SER A 108 -16.26 -22.70 2.63
N SER A 109 -15.45 -23.53 1.96
CA SER A 109 -15.91 -24.50 0.97
C SER A 109 -16.52 -25.73 1.63
N GLU A 110 -15.91 -26.23 2.71
CA GLU A 110 -16.40 -27.40 3.45
C GLU A 110 -17.75 -27.13 4.16
N ALA A 111 -17.95 -25.92 4.69
CA ALA A 111 -19.19 -25.53 5.37
C ALA A 111 -20.41 -25.38 4.44
N ARG A 112 -20.21 -25.30 3.11
CA ARG A 112 -21.30 -25.16 2.12
C ARG A 112 -21.84 -26.47 1.56
N THR A 113 -21.24 -27.61 1.93
CA THR A 113 -21.54 -28.91 1.30
C THR A 113 -22.32 -29.87 2.21
N THR A 114 -22.84 -29.39 3.36
CA THR A 114 -23.71 -30.17 4.27
C THR A 114 -25.03 -29.47 4.48
#